data_AF-A0A3N5G099-F1
#
_entry.id   AF-A0A3N5G099-F1
#
_cell.length_a   1.000
_cell.length_b   1.000
_cell.length_c   1.000
_cell.angle_alpha   90.00
_cell.angle_beta   90.00
_cell.angle_gamma   90.00
#
_symmetry.space_group_name_H-M   'P 1'
#
loop_
_entity.id
_entity.type
_entity.pdbx_description
1 polymer ?
#
loop_
_entity_poly.entity_id
_entity_poly.type
_entity_poly.pdbx_seq_one_letter_code
_entity_poly.pdbx_strand_id
1 'polypeptide(L)'
;MRKKLTLILLTVIGLPILAIGVYNIPFVNEKLSWRLENLRTQIIYFFRPPNEAVFLPSAQEQIDQIVQATLQAFVTPTLTPTPPATATTVGPTLTPTITATPLPKAVSLPGVKYVDQHNRWNYCGPANFTMALNFWGWKGNRDDIAKVVKPGILNSKKDFIQRGFDDKNVMPYEMVDFVNDNTEFHAISRFGGDIDLIKRLIVAGFPVIIEKGYFERDANGKITWMGHYLFVTGYDDKQGGFIVQDAYLIPGKNLLSKYDIFVEGWRSFNYIFMVVYPLAKEQDVYALLGNWYDEKWADQHALGIDNQEVKTLTGLEAFFAWFNKGTSHVQLLQYNDAAPAFDQAFSIYATLGSDDKQRPYRMMWYQTWPYWAYYYSGRYQDVVDLANTTLYKTIAKPTLEESLYWRGLAYLALGQTG
;
A
#
# COMPACT_ATOMS: atom_id res chain seq x y z
N MET A 1 33.33 -45.38 32.74
CA MET A 1 32.80 -44.95 31.41
C MET A 1 31.29 -44.99 31.30
N ARG A 2 30.60 -46.11 31.57
CA ARG A 2 29.14 -46.24 31.38
C ARG A 2 28.27 -45.17 32.07
N LYS A 3 28.52 -44.83 33.34
CA LYS A 3 27.77 -43.78 34.06
C LYS A 3 27.89 -42.38 33.43
N LYS A 4 29.07 -42.03 32.88
CA LYS A 4 29.29 -40.76 32.18
C LYS A 4 28.54 -40.73 30.84
N LEU A 5 28.49 -41.87 30.14
CA LEU A 5 27.76 -42.01 28.88
C LEU A 5 26.24 -41.90 29.08
N THR A 6 25.69 -42.53 30.12
CA THR A 6 24.26 -42.42 30.49
C THR A 6 23.89 -41.00 30.89
N LEU A 7 24.75 -40.32 31.65
CA LEU A 7 24.53 -38.93 32.04
C LEU A 7 24.51 -38.02 30.80
N ILE A 8 25.46 -38.18 29.88
CA ILE A 8 25.52 -37.42 28.61
C ILE A 8 24.28 -37.69 27.75
N LEU A 9 23.83 -38.94 27.63
CA LEU A 9 22.60 -39.28 26.89
C LEU A 9 21.36 -38.65 27.53
N LEU A 10 21.25 -38.67 28.86
CA LEU A 10 20.15 -38.05 29.59
C LEU A 10 20.16 -36.52 29.46
N THR A 11 21.31 -35.85 29.43
CA THR A 11 21.35 -34.40 29.17
C THR A 11 21.09 -34.08 27.70
N VAL A 12 21.73 -34.78 26.76
CA VAL A 12 21.62 -34.49 25.31
C VAL A 12 20.21 -34.76 24.77
N ILE A 13 19.49 -35.73 25.33
CA ILE A 13 18.11 -36.05 24.91
C ILE A 13 17.09 -35.41 25.86
N GLY A 14 17.34 -35.46 27.17
CA GLY A 14 16.41 -34.96 28.17
C GLY A 14 16.27 -33.43 28.17
N LEU A 15 17.35 -32.68 27.92
CA LEU A 15 17.26 -31.21 27.86
C LEU A 15 16.44 -30.72 26.66
N PRO A 16 16.62 -31.23 25.42
CA PRO A 16 15.73 -30.87 24.32
C PRO A 16 14.27 -31.24 24.58
N ILE A 17 14.00 -32.44 25.13
CA ILE A 17 12.62 -32.85 25.44
C ILE A 17 12.01 -31.93 26.50
N LEU A 18 12.76 -31.59 27.56
CA LEU A 18 12.32 -30.66 28.59
C LEU A 18 12.09 -29.26 28.00
N ALA A 19 13.00 -28.78 27.14
CA ALA A 19 12.86 -27.49 26.46
C ALA A 19 11.63 -27.44 25.56
N ILE A 20 11.34 -28.52 24.81
CA ILE A 20 10.11 -28.66 24.01
C ILE A 20 8.89 -28.68 24.93
N GLY A 21 8.93 -29.42 26.03
CA GLY A 21 7.84 -29.48 27.02
C GLY A 21 7.54 -28.10 27.60
N VAL A 22 8.57 -27.37 28.05
CA VAL A 22 8.46 -26.01 28.58
C VAL A 22 7.98 -25.02 27.51
N TYR A 23 8.47 -25.13 26.27
CA TYR A 23 8.03 -24.27 25.16
C TYR A 23 6.55 -24.43 24.80
N ASN A 24 5.98 -25.63 25.01
CA ASN A 24 4.56 -25.90 24.77
C ASN A 24 3.64 -25.42 25.91
N ILE A 25 4.19 -24.93 27.02
CA ILE A 25 3.39 -24.26 28.06
C ILE A 25 2.86 -22.95 27.46
N PRO A 26 1.53 -22.69 27.47
CA PRO A 26 0.94 -21.54 26.77
C PRO A 26 1.60 -20.20 27.07
N PHE A 27 1.83 -19.91 28.36
CA PHE A 27 2.48 -18.67 28.81
C PHE A 27 3.93 -18.50 28.28
N VAL A 28 4.68 -19.60 28.14
CA VAL A 28 6.04 -19.56 27.60
C VAL A 28 5.99 -19.40 26.09
N ASN A 29 5.11 -20.16 25.43
CA ASN A 29 4.93 -20.11 23.99
C ASN A 29 4.56 -18.70 23.52
N GLU A 30 3.60 -18.05 24.18
CA GLU A 30 3.13 -16.71 23.85
C GLU A 30 4.27 -15.68 23.89
N LYS A 31 5.18 -15.79 24.88
CA LYS A 31 6.31 -14.87 25.04
C LYS A 31 7.49 -15.16 24.11
N LEU A 32 7.68 -16.41 23.71
CA LEU A 32 8.87 -16.85 22.98
C LEU A 32 8.64 -17.11 21.49
N SER A 33 7.44 -17.49 21.08
CA SER A 33 7.11 -17.89 19.71
C SER A 33 7.45 -16.81 18.68
N TRP A 34 7.05 -15.57 18.92
CA TRP A 34 7.38 -14.44 18.03
C TRP A 34 8.87 -14.15 17.97
N ARG A 35 9.63 -14.37 19.07
CA ARG A 35 11.09 -14.19 19.10
C ARG A 35 11.80 -15.26 18.28
N LEU A 36 11.33 -16.51 18.36
CA LEU A 36 11.84 -17.60 17.55
C LEU A 36 11.51 -17.39 16.06
N GLU A 37 10.31 -16.91 15.74
CA GLU A 37 9.94 -16.60 14.36
C GLU A 37 10.74 -15.42 13.80
N ASN A 38 11.04 -14.41 14.62
CA ASN A 38 11.95 -13.32 14.25
C ASN A 38 13.38 -13.84 14.00
N LEU A 39 13.92 -14.68 14.88
CA LEU A 39 15.24 -15.28 14.69
C LEU A 39 15.28 -16.12 13.40
N ARG A 40 14.24 -16.93 13.15
CA ARG A 40 14.10 -17.69 11.90
C ARG A 40 14.08 -16.76 10.69
N THR A 41 13.32 -15.66 10.76
CA THR A 41 13.26 -14.65 9.70
C THR A 41 14.62 -14.04 9.44
N GLN A 42 15.38 -13.70 10.48
CA GLN A 42 16.74 -13.18 10.37
C GLN A 42 17.69 -14.17 9.69
N ILE A 43 17.64 -15.45 10.08
CA ILE A 43 18.45 -16.50 9.45
C ILE A 43 18.10 -16.63 7.96
N ILE A 44 16.81 -16.67 7.62
CA ILE A 44 16.37 -16.77 6.22
C ILE A 44 16.83 -15.55 5.43
N TYR A 45 16.64 -14.33 5.94
CA TYR A 45 17.02 -13.10 5.26
C TYR A 45 18.53 -12.91 5.16
N PHE A 46 19.31 -13.51 6.06
CA PHE A 46 20.76 -13.54 5.95
C PHE A 46 21.21 -14.35 4.72
N PHE A 47 20.60 -15.52 4.47
CA PHE A 47 20.94 -16.37 3.32
C PHE A 47 20.19 -16.00 2.03
N ARG A 48 19.06 -15.31 2.16
CA ARG A 48 18.21 -14.87 1.05
C ARG A 48 17.70 -13.44 1.32
N PRO A 49 18.52 -12.42 1.06
CA PRO A 49 18.15 -11.04 1.29
C PRO A 49 16.95 -10.64 0.42
N PRO A 50 15.83 -10.17 0.99
CA PRO A 50 14.62 -9.90 0.20
C PRO A 50 14.77 -8.70 -0.75
N ASN A 51 15.73 -7.81 -0.48
CA ASN A 51 16.14 -6.73 -1.38
C ASN A 51 16.85 -7.22 -2.67
N GLU A 52 17.33 -8.46 -2.71
CA GLU A 52 17.88 -9.05 -3.93
C GLU A 52 16.79 -9.68 -4.83
N ALA A 53 15.56 -9.81 -4.33
CA ALA A 53 14.45 -10.34 -5.11
C ALA A 53 14.13 -9.40 -6.27
N VAL A 54 14.20 -9.91 -7.50
CA VAL A 54 13.78 -9.22 -8.71
C VAL A 54 12.80 -10.09 -9.45
N PHE A 55 11.71 -9.48 -9.91
CA PHE A 55 10.78 -10.03 -10.87
C PHE A 55 10.99 -9.30 -12.20
N LEU A 56 11.12 -10.05 -13.29
CA LEU A 56 11.12 -9.54 -14.65
C LEU A 56 10.01 -10.28 -15.40
N PRO A 57 9.01 -9.58 -15.93
CA PRO A 57 7.92 -10.20 -16.68
C PRO A 57 8.40 -10.89 -17.96
N SER A 58 7.79 -12.03 -18.28
CA SER A 58 8.17 -12.88 -19.43
C SER A 58 7.90 -12.24 -20.80
N ALA A 59 6.92 -11.33 -20.88
CA ALA A 59 6.56 -10.66 -22.12
C ALA A 59 7.55 -9.56 -22.55
N GLN A 60 8.57 -9.22 -21.75
CA GLN A 60 9.55 -8.19 -22.14
C GLN A 60 10.27 -8.57 -23.45
N GLU A 61 10.60 -9.85 -23.66
CA GLU A 61 11.20 -10.32 -24.92
C GLU A 61 10.24 -10.18 -26.13
N GLN A 62 8.94 -10.38 -25.91
CA GLN A 62 7.92 -10.24 -26.96
C GLN A 62 7.62 -8.77 -27.25
N ILE A 63 7.59 -7.92 -26.22
CA ILE A 63 7.40 -6.48 -26.35
C ILE A 63 8.62 -5.84 -27.02
N ASP A 64 9.84 -6.23 -26.67
CA ASP A 64 11.06 -5.73 -27.32
C ASP A 64 11.08 -6.12 -28.82
N GLN A 65 10.61 -7.33 -29.15
CA GLN A 65 10.44 -7.77 -30.54
C GLN A 65 9.33 -7.02 -31.29
N ILE A 66 8.19 -6.76 -30.64
CA ILE A 66 7.07 -5.98 -31.22
C ILE A 66 7.49 -4.52 -31.40
N VAL A 67 8.16 -3.91 -30.42
CA VAL A 67 8.66 -2.54 -30.48
C VAL A 67 9.74 -2.41 -31.56
N GLN A 68 10.66 -3.36 -31.68
CA GLN A 68 11.62 -3.41 -32.80
C GLN A 68 10.93 -3.56 -34.16
N ALA A 69 9.92 -4.42 -34.27
CA ALA A 69 9.13 -4.58 -35.50
C ALA A 69 8.32 -3.32 -35.84
N THR A 70 7.80 -2.60 -34.84
CA THR A 70 7.02 -1.37 -35.03
C THR A 70 7.92 -0.18 -35.36
N LEU A 71 9.11 -0.08 -34.75
CA LEU A 71 10.11 0.93 -35.07
C LEU A 71 10.68 0.75 -36.49
N GLN A 72 10.74 -0.50 -36.99
CA GLN A 72 11.09 -0.79 -38.38
C GLN A 72 9.96 -0.46 -39.37
N ALA A 73 8.70 -0.40 -38.91
CA ALA A 73 7.54 -0.04 -39.74
C ALA A 73 7.32 1.48 -39.87
N PHE A 74 7.94 2.30 -39.02
CA PHE A 74 7.84 3.77 -39.07
C PHE A 74 9.15 4.43 -39.57
N VAL A 75 9.47 4.24 -40.85
CA VAL A 75 10.43 5.09 -41.56
C VAL A 75 9.84 5.59 -42.88
N THR A 76 8.79 6.40 -42.81
CA THR A 76 8.60 7.60 -43.67
C THR A 76 7.31 8.35 -43.30
N PRO A 77 7.38 9.61 -42.85
CA PRO A 77 6.30 10.55 -43.04
C PRO A 77 6.59 11.44 -44.25
N THR A 78 5.78 11.31 -45.30
CA THR A 78 5.68 12.34 -46.35
C THR A 78 4.85 13.49 -45.80
N LEU A 79 5.48 14.64 -45.58
CA LEU A 79 4.80 15.88 -45.19
C LEU A 79 3.99 16.40 -46.38
N THR A 80 2.66 16.43 -46.25
CA THR A 80 1.77 17.14 -47.17
C THR A 80 1.26 18.39 -46.45
N PRO A 81 1.39 19.61 -47.01
CA PRO A 81 0.92 20.82 -46.35
C PRO A 81 -0.61 20.93 -46.40
N THR A 82 -1.21 21.14 -45.23
CA THR A 82 -2.65 21.42 -45.03
C THR A 82 -2.95 22.92 -45.26
N PRO A 83 -4.09 23.31 -45.87
CA PRO A 83 -4.47 24.71 -46.03
C PRO A 83 -4.85 25.38 -44.69
N PRO A 84 -4.74 26.72 -44.57
CA PRO A 84 -5.05 27.41 -43.32
C PRO A 84 -6.56 27.47 -43.07
N ALA A 85 -6.97 27.10 -41.85
CA ALA A 85 -8.33 27.29 -41.37
C ALA A 85 -8.56 28.77 -40.97
N THR A 86 -9.70 29.31 -41.38
CA THR A 86 -10.16 30.67 -41.07
C THR A 86 -10.48 30.80 -39.59
N ALA A 87 -9.91 31.81 -38.92
CA ALA A 87 -10.21 32.14 -37.54
C ALA A 87 -11.65 32.65 -37.41
N THR A 88 -12.45 31.99 -36.57
CA THR A 88 -13.74 32.52 -36.11
C THR A 88 -13.49 33.22 -34.77
N THR A 89 -13.82 34.49 -34.69
CA THR A 89 -13.70 35.31 -33.47
C THR A 89 -14.70 34.82 -32.43
N VAL A 90 -14.20 34.20 -31.36
CA VAL A 90 -14.99 33.90 -30.16
C VAL A 90 -15.01 35.17 -29.30
N GLY A 91 -16.18 35.73 -29.06
CA GLY A 91 -16.36 36.89 -28.19
C GLY A 91 -16.00 36.57 -26.72
N PRO A 92 -15.71 37.58 -25.89
CA PRO A 92 -15.37 37.37 -24.49
C PRO A 92 -16.58 36.78 -23.74
N THR A 93 -16.50 35.51 -23.36
CA THR A 93 -17.42 34.94 -22.37
C THR A 93 -16.86 35.28 -21.00
N LEU A 94 -17.53 36.16 -20.27
CA LEU A 94 -17.21 36.43 -18.87
C LEU A 94 -17.60 35.20 -18.04
N THR A 95 -16.64 34.32 -17.79
CA THR A 95 -16.78 33.31 -16.75
C THR A 95 -16.84 34.02 -15.40
N PRO A 96 -17.89 33.84 -14.58
CA PRO A 96 -17.91 34.41 -13.24
C PRO A 96 -16.77 33.78 -12.43
N THR A 97 -15.75 34.57 -12.14
CA THR A 97 -14.69 34.19 -11.21
C THR A 97 -15.27 34.24 -9.80
N ILE A 98 -15.75 33.10 -9.32
CA ILE A 98 -16.01 32.92 -7.89
C ILE A 98 -14.64 32.90 -7.23
N THR A 99 -14.22 34.03 -6.67
CA THR A 99 -12.99 34.10 -5.89
C THR A 99 -13.15 33.20 -4.67
N ALA A 100 -12.49 32.05 -4.66
CA ALA A 100 -12.53 31.12 -3.53
C ALA A 100 -12.10 31.84 -2.25
N THR A 101 -12.88 31.67 -1.18
CA THR A 101 -12.49 32.19 0.13
C THR A 101 -11.15 31.58 0.53
N PRO A 102 -10.13 32.39 0.88
CA PRO A 102 -8.82 31.86 1.25
C PRO A 102 -8.95 30.96 2.48
N LEU A 103 -8.34 29.77 2.43
CA LEU A 103 -8.33 28.86 3.56
C LEU A 103 -7.58 29.49 4.75
N PRO A 104 -7.96 29.17 6.00
CA PRO A 104 -7.17 29.54 7.17
C PRO A 104 -5.72 29.09 7.03
N LYS A 105 -4.77 29.83 7.61
CA LYS A 105 -3.34 29.48 7.52
C LYS A 105 -2.95 28.27 8.38
N ALA A 106 -3.76 27.93 9.37
CA ALA A 106 -3.58 26.75 10.20
C ALA A 106 -4.92 26.28 10.74
N VAL A 107 -5.12 24.97 10.79
CA VAL A 107 -6.28 24.30 11.39
C VAL A 107 -5.79 23.07 12.12
N SER A 108 -6.33 22.81 13.31
CA SER A 108 -6.16 21.55 14.02
C SER A 108 -7.52 21.12 14.53
N LEU A 109 -7.98 19.94 14.10
CA LEU A 109 -9.29 19.44 14.46
C LEU A 109 -9.33 19.09 15.96
N PRO A 110 -10.28 19.64 16.73
CA PRO A 110 -10.43 19.29 18.13
C PRO A 110 -10.99 17.86 18.29
N GLY A 111 -10.87 17.28 19.47
CA GLY A 111 -11.55 16.01 19.80
C GLY A 111 -10.93 14.73 19.23
N VAL A 112 -9.80 14.83 18.52
CA VAL A 112 -9.07 13.65 18.01
C VAL A 112 -8.58 12.77 19.16
N LYS A 113 -9.12 11.55 19.25
CA LYS A 113 -8.67 10.51 20.17
C LYS A 113 -7.59 9.67 19.51
N TYR A 114 -6.36 9.86 19.96
CA TYR A 114 -5.20 9.10 19.48
C TYR A 114 -5.31 7.61 19.82
N VAL A 115 -4.96 6.76 18.85
CA VAL A 115 -4.91 5.29 18.97
C VAL A 115 -3.63 4.81 18.30
N ASP A 116 -2.76 4.13 19.05
CA ASP A 116 -1.56 3.48 18.50
C ASP A 116 -1.88 2.12 17.87
N GLN A 117 -0.87 1.46 17.31
CA GLN A 117 -0.88 0.04 16.93
C GLN A 117 -0.01 -0.84 17.85
N HIS A 118 0.56 -0.30 18.93
CA HIS A 118 1.52 -0.99 19.80
C HIS A 118 0.91 -2.23 20.45
N ASN A 119 1.74 -3.28 20.61
CA ASN A 119 1.31 -4.62 21.03
C ASN A 119 0.33 -5.29 20.06
N ARG A 120 0.29 -4.85 18.79
CA ARG A 120 -0.41 -5.48 17.68
C ARG A 120 0.49 -5.44 16.44
N TRP A 121 0.50 -6.52 15.66
CA TRP A 121 1.37 -6.64 14.47
C TRP A 121 0.59 -6.27 13.21
N ASN A 122 1.10 -5.31 12.43
CA ASN A 122 0.50 -4.84 11.17
C ASN A 122 -0.92 -4.27 11.37
N TYR A 123 -1.09 -3.42 12.39
CA TYR A 123 -2.38 -2.80 12.78
C TYR A 123 -2.47 -1.32 12.38
N CYS A 124 -1.59 -0.82 11.50
CA CYS A 124 -1.62 0.58 11.07
C CYS A 124 -2.99 0.96 10.47
N GLY A 125 -3.54 0.14 9.55
CA GLY A 125 -4.89 0.34 9.00
C GLY A 125 -5.98 0.36 10.09
N PRO A 126 -6.17 -0.73 10.85
CA PRO A 126 -7.12 -0.79 11.97
C PRO A 126 -7.01 0.36 12.98
N ALA A 127 -5.79 0.79 13.34
CA ALA A 127 -5.59 1.89 14.27
C ALA A 127 -5.99 3.25 13.68
N ASN A 128 -5.60 3.55 12.44
CA ASN A 128 -5.94 4.82 11.78
C ASN A 128 -7.45 4.94 11.51
N PHE A 129 -8.10 3.87 11.04
CA PHE A 129 -9.56 3.87 10.87
C PHE A 129 -10.31 3.93 12.20
N THR A 130 -9.77 3.35 13.27
CA THR A 130 -10.33 3.54 14.62
C THR A 130 -10.27 5.02 15.05
N MET A 131 -9.19 5.74 14.75
CA MET A 131 -9.11 7.18 15.03
C MET A 131 -10.15 7.97 14.24
N ALA A 132 -10.34 7.65 12.96
CA ALA A 132 -11.35 8.29 12.11
C ALA A 132 -12.79 8.00 12.56
N LEU A 133 -13.11 6.75 12.92
CA LEU A 133 -14.42 6.38 13.44
C LEU A 133 -14.69 7.00 14.82
N ASN A 134 -13.69 7.01 15.72
CA ASN A 134 -13.80 7.63 17.04
C ASN A 134 -14.05 9.14 16.95
N PHE A 135 -13.50 9.82 15.93
CA PHE A 135 -13.75 11.24 15.70
C PHE A 135 -15.24 11.53 15.51
N TRP A 136 -15.98 10.60 14.90
CA TRP A 136 -17.43 10.66 14.72
C TRP A 136 -18.24 10.00 15.84
N GLY A 137 -17.56 9.55 16.90
CA GLY A 137 -18.21 9.05 18.10
C GLY A 137 -18.45 7.54 18.15
N TRP A 138 -17.90 6.76 17.20
CA TRP A 138 -17.91 5.30 17.25
C TRP A 138 -17.34 4.79 18.59
N LYS A 139 -17.86 3.65 19.08
CA LYS A 139 -17.51 3.11 20.41
C LYS A 139 -16.55 1.92 20.36
N GLY A 140 -16.28 1.38 19.18
CA GLY A 140 -15.37 0.25 18.99
C GLY A 140 -13.89 0.63 19.12
N ASN A 141 -13.03 -0.35 18.86
CA ASN A 141 -11.59 -0.17 18.87
C ASN A 141 -10.90 -0.93 17.71
N ARG A 142 -9.57 -0.78 17.60
CA ARG A 142 -8.76 -1.38 16.52
C ARG A 142 -8.87 -2.90 16.43
N ASP A 143 -9.14 -3.59 17.54
CA ASP A 143 -9.32 -5.05 17.55
C ASP A 143 -10.70 -5.44 17.00
N ASP A 144 -11.72 -4.57 17.09
CA ASP A 144 -13.04 -4.82 16.50
C ASP A 144 -12.98 -4.74 14.98
N ILE A 145 -12.21 -3.79 14.44
CA ILE A 145 -11.93 -3.72 13.00
C ILE A 145 -11.14 -4.95 12.56
N ALA A 146 -10.03 -5.26 13.26
CA ALA A 146 -9.15 -6.36 12.89
C ALA A 146 -9.87 -7.71 12.86
N LYS A 147 -10.91 -7.95 13.68
CA LYS A 147 -11.66 -9.22 13.66
C LYS A 147 -12.31 -9.52 12.31
N VAL A 148 -12.64 -8.47 11.55
CA VAL A 148 -13.28 -8.58 10.24
C VAL A 148 -12.23 -8.65 9.14
N VAL A 149 -11.33 -7.66 9.10
CA VAL A 149 -10.38 -7.48 7.99
C VAL A 149 -9.09 -8.29 8.14
N LYS A 150 -8.81 -8.78 9.35
CA LYS A 150 -7.58 -9.51 9.72
C LYS A 150 -7.92 -10.75 10.55
N PRO A 151 -8.79 -11.66 10.05
CA PRO A 151 -9.29 -12.80 10.83
C PRO A 151 -8.16 -13.81 11.17
N GLY A 152 -7.09 -13.80 10.39
CA GLY A 152 -5.91 -14.63 10.59
C GLY A 152 -6.14 -16.12 10.31
N ILE A 153 -5.15 -16.95 10.67
CA ILE A 153 -5.24 -18.40 10.45
C ILE A 153 -6.21 -19.07 11.43
N LEU A 154 -6.99 -20.05 10.95
CA LEU A 154 -7.87 -20.85 11.80
C LEU A 154 -7.07 -21.85 12.63
N ASN A 155 -6.64 -21.44 13.83
CA ASN A 155 -5.91 -22.29 14.78
C ASN A 155 -6.44 -22.10 16.21
N SER A 156 -7.09 -23.14 16.76
CA SER A 156 -7.71 -23.12 18.09
C SER A 156 -6.72 -23.01 19.27
N LYS A 157 -5.42 -23.18 19.02
CA LYS A 157 -4.35 -23.04 20.03
C LYS A 157 -3.78 -21.63 20.13
N LYS A 158 -4.19 -20.72 19.24
CA LYS A 158 -3.71 -19.33 19.19
C LYS A 158 -4.85 -18.38 19.54
N ASP A 159 -4.55 -17.34 20.30
CA ASP A 159 -5.50 -16.25 20.50
C ASP A 159 -5.70 -15.46 19.18
N PHE A 160 -6.69 -14.55 19.17
CA PHE A 160 -7.00 -13.74 17.99
C PHE A 160 -5.81 -12.94 17.46
N ILE A 161 -5.02 -12.33 18.34
CA ILE A 161 -3.90 -11.49 17.93
C ILE A 161 -2.80 -12.34 17.30
N GLN A 162 -2.54 -13.52 17.85
CA GLN A 162 -1.57 -14.47 17.31
C GLN A 162 -2.02 -15.13 15.99
N ARG A 163 -3.32 -15.27 15.76
CA ARG A 163 -3.87 -15.77 14.48
C ARG A 163 -3.58 -14.79 13.34
N GLY A 164 -3.64 -13.49 13.59
CA GLY A 164 -3.36 -12.43 12.62
C GLY A 164 -1.88 -12.09 12.40
N PHE A 165 -0.95 -12.70 13.14
CA PHE A 165 0.49 -12.36 13.07
C PHE A 165 1.11 -12.51 11.66
N ASP A 166 0.62 -13.49 10.90
CA ASP A 166 1.16 -13.87 9.60
C ASP A 166 0.72 -12.95 8.46
N ASP A 167 -0.47 -12.35 8.56
CA ASP A 167 -0.96 -11.37 7.60
C ASP A 167 -0.21 -10.04 7.82
N LYS A 168 0.25 -9.43 6.72
CA LYS A 168 1.20 -8.32 6.71
C LYS A 168 0.59 -6.97 6.36
N ASN A 169 -0.63 -6.94 5.84
CA ASN A 169 -1.29 -5.71 5.39
C ASN A 169 -2.80 -5.90 5.38
N VAL A 170 -3.53 -4.79 5.48
CA VAL A 170 -4.95 -4.74 5.15
C VAL A 170 -5.12 -3.68 4.07
N MET A 171 -5.81 -4.02 2.98
CA MET A 171 -5.96 -3.13 1.84
C MET A 171 -6.94 -1.99 2.12
N PRO A 172 -6.76 -0.81 1.50
CA PRO A 172 -7.67 0.32 1.68
C PRO A 172 -9.14 0.00 1.40
N TYR A 173 -9.42 -0.81 0.38
CA TYR A 173 -10.79 -1.19 0.03
C TYR A 173 -11.41 -2.07 1.13
N GLU A 174 -10.68 -2.98 1.76
CA GLU A 174 -11.19 -3.82 2.87
C GLU A 174 -11.54 -2.96 4.09
N MET A 175 -10.79 -1.88 4.31
CA MET A 175 -11.05 -0.93 5.40
C MET A 175 -12.27 -0.06 5.10
N VAL A 176 -12.45 0.37 3.85
CA VAL A 176 -13.65 1.09 3.40
C VAL A 176 -14.88 0.19 3.51
N ASP A 177 -14.80 -1.05 3.05
CA ASP A 177 -15.86 -2.06 3.15
C ASP A 177 -16.21 -2.33 4.61
N PHE A 178 -15.22 -2.45 5.50
CA PHE A 178 -15.49 -2.57 6.93
C PHE A 178 -16.35 -1.41 7.45
N VAL A 179 -16.00 -0.16 7.13
CA VAL A 179 -16.77 1.00 7.58
C VAL A 179 -18.20 0.94 7.05
N ASN A 180 -18.36 0.73 5.74
CA ASN A 180 -19.65 0.76 5.07
C ASN A 180 -20.58 -0.39 5.50
N ASP A 181 -20.02 -1.58 5.72
CA ASP A 181 -20.81 -2.79 5.96
C ASP A 181 -20.99 -3.12 7.45
N ASN A 182 -20.12 -2.61 8.33
CA ASN A 182 -20.08 -3.02 9.75
C ASN A 182 -20.27 -1.85 10.73
N THR A 183 -20.52 -0.63 10.24
CA THR A 183 -20.75 0.54 11.10
C THR A 183 -21.91 1.40 10.59
N GLU A 184 -22.31 2.40 11.38
CA GLU A 184 -23.29 3.42 10.99
C GLU A 184 -22.70 4.58 10.15
N PHE A 185 -21.41 4.51 9.82
CA PHE A 185 -20.67 5.52 9.06
C PHE A 185 -20.40 5.05 7.64
N HIS A 186 -20.09 6.00 6.76
CA HIS A 186 -19.66 5.74 5.40
C HIS A 186 -18.18 6.11 5.23
N ALA A 187 -17.50 5.44 4.32
CA ALA A 187 -16.16 5.74 3.88
C ALA A 187 -16.07 5.76 2.36
N ILE A 188 -15.22 6.64 1.85
CA ILE A 188 -14.85 6.73 0.44
C ILE A 188 -13.33 6.75 0.32
N SER A 189 -12.79 6.03 -0.66
CA SER A 189 -11.39 6.10 -1.08
C SER A 189 -11.29 6.60 -2.52
N ARG A 190 -10.27 7.40 -2.80
CA ARG A 190 -9.95 7.90 -4.14
C ARG A 190 -8.44 8.06 -4.31
N PHE A 191 -7.97 7.95 -5.54
CA PHE A 191 -6.59 8.23 -5.93
C PHE A 191 -6.42 9.67 -6.42
N GLY A 192 -5.16 10.09 -6.59
CA GLY A 192 -4.83 11.39 -7.15
C GLY A 192 -5.26 12.57 -6.26
N GLY A 193 -5.21 12.41 -4.93
CA GLY A 193 -5.45 13.53 -4.03
C GLY A 193 -4.35 14.59 -4.11
N ASP A 194 -4.67 15.81 -3.67
CA ASP A 194 -3.68 16.89 -3.55
C ASP A 194 -3.76 17.60 -2.18
N ILE A 195 -2.75 18.42 -1.88
CA ILE A 195 -2.65 19.15 -0.61
C ILE A 195 -3.88 20.04 -0.38
N ASP A 196 -4.38 20.71 -1.42
CA ASP A 196 -5.47 21.67 -1.29
C ASP A 196 -6.80 20.96 -1.01
N LEU A 197 -7.04 19.80 -1.60
CA LEU A 197 -8.16 18.92 -1.28
C LEU A 197 -8.12 18.49 0.18
N ILE A 198 -6.97 17.99 0.65
CA ILE A 198 -6.84 17.56 2.06
C ILE A 198 -7.09 18.76 2.99
N LYS A 199 -6.52 19.94 2.70
CA LYS A 199 -6.79 21.14 3.50
C LYS A 199 -8.26 21.53 3.50
N ARG A 200 -8.96 21.50 2.36
CA ARG A 200 -10.39 21.82 2.27
C ARG A 200 -11.23 20.86 3.13
N LEU A 201 -10.94 19.56 3.08
CA LEU A 201 -11.59 18.56 3.93
C LEU A 201 -11.35 18.86 5.42
N ILE A 202 -10.10 19.15 5.80
CA ILE A 202 -9.73 19.48 7.18
C ILE A 202 -10.40 20.76 7.66
N VAL A 203 -10.44 21.83 6.86
CA VAL A 203 -11.13 23.09 7.22
C VAL A 203 -12.62 22.84 7.46
N ALA A 204 -13.23 21.95 6.68
CA ALA A 204 -14.63 21.58 6.80
C ALA A 204 -14.92 20.58 7.94
N GLY A 205 -13.90 20.15 8.69
CA GLY A 205 -14.09 19.25 9.83
C GLY A 205 -13.93 17.76 9.52
N PHE A 206 -13.46 17.40 8.32
CA PHE A 206 -13.29 16.01 7.90
C PHE A 206 -11.81 15.61 7.95
N PRO A 207 -11.38 14.81 8.95
CA PRO A 207 -10.04 14.27 8.97
C PRO A 207 -9.86 13.24 7.86
N VAL A 208 -8.63 13.05 7.40
CA VAL A 208 -8.32 12.25 6.22
C VAL A 208 -7.34 11.15 6.60
N ILE A 209 -7.57 9.94 6.10
CA ILE A 209 -6.58 8.86 6.17
C ILE A 209 -5.89 8.78 4.81
N ILE A 210 -4.58 8.57 4.79
CA ILE A 210 -3.83 8.26 3.57
C ILE A 210 -3.00 6.98 3.78
N GLU A 211 -2.53 6.38 2.69
CA GLU A 211 -1.38 5.48 2.73
C GLU A 211 -0.13 6.18 2.22
N LYS A 212 1.02 5.90 2.84
CA LYS A 212 2.30 6.43 2.42
C LYS A 212 3.41 5.41 2.57
N GLY A 213 4.43 5.58 1.75
CA GLY A 213 5.73 4.94 1.92
C GLY A 213 6.63 5.77 2.82
N TYR A 214 7.47 5.09 3.60
CA TYR A 214 8.57 5.74 4.32
C TYR A 214 9.67 4.72 4.62
N PHE A 215 10.87 5.23 4.87
CA PHE A 215 12.02 4.44 5.26
C PHE A 215 12.14 4.43 6.78
N GLU A 216 12.02 3.25 7.36
CA GLU A 216 12.13 3.04 8.80
C GLU A 216 12.90 1.76 9.10
N ARG A 217 13.47 1.70 10.30
CA ARG A 217 14.12 0.52 10.84
C ARG A 217 13.07 -0.57 11.08
N ASP A 218 13.18 -1.67 10.35
CA ASP A 218 12.32 -2.83 10.55
C ASP A 218 12.67 -3.59 11.83
N ALA A 219 11.88 -4.64 12.12
CA ALA A 219 12.06 -5.49 13.30
C ALA A 219 13.43 -6.20 13.37
N ASN A 220 14.19 -6.21 12.27
CA ASN A 220 15.53 -6.79 12.19
C ASN A 220 16.64 -5.73 12.29
N GLY A 221 16.28 -4.47 12.49
CA GLY A 221 17.23 -3.38 12.62
C GLY A 221 17.70 -2.78 11.29
N LYS A 222 17.14 -3.18 10.15
CA LYS A 222 17.52 -2.68 8.82
C LYS A 222 16.57 -1.56 8.38
N ILE A 223 17.12 -0.46 7.86
CA ILE A 223 16.30 0.62 7.30
C ILE A 223 15.79 0.16 5.95
N THR A 224 14.48 0.15 5.76
CA THR A 224 13.85 -0.37 4.56
C THR A 224 12.55 0.40 4.30
N TRP A 225 12.14 0.43 3.03
CA TRP A 225 10.85 0.99 2.67
C TRP A 225 9.70 0.09 3.18
N MET A 226 8.65 0.74 3.70
CA MET A 226 7.40 0.11 4.12
C MET A 226 6.21 1.05 3.86
N GLY A 227 5.05 0.46 3.58
CA GLY A 227 3.76 1.14 3.53
C GLY A 227 3.19 1.35 4.92
N HIS A 228 2.45 2.44 5.10
CA HIS A 228 1.84 2.81 6.36
C HIS A 228 0.66 3.74 6.18
N TYR A 229 -0.37 3.53 6.99
CA TYR A 229 -1.50 4.42 7.08
C TYR A 229 -1.17 5.60 7.98
N LEU A 230 -1.57 6.79 7.58
CA LEU A 230 -1.36 8.02 8.34
C LEU A 230 -2.66 8.83 8.42
N PHE A 231 -3.01 9.28 9.62
CA PHE A 231 -4.24 10.02 9.86
C PHE A 231 -3.97 11.52 9.99
N VAL A 232 -4.45 12.29 9.02
CA VAL A 232 -4.29 13.75 8.92
C VAL A 232 -5.44 14.44 9.64
N THR A 233 -5.10 15.32 10.58
CA THR A 233 -6.08 15.98 11.45
C THR A 233 -5.91 17.49 11.53
N GLY A 234 -5.01 18.05 10.74
CA GLY A 234 -4.72 19.47 10.75
C GLY A 234 -3.64 19.84 9.76
N TYR A 235 -3.33 21.13 9.67
CA TYR A 235 -2.18 21.67 8.96
C TYR A 235 -1.77 23.01 9.56
N ASP A 236 -0.52 23.39 9.30
CA ASP A 236 0.02 24.71 9.63
C ASP A 236 0.93 25.16 8.48
N ASP A 237 0.48 26.16 7.72
CA ASP A 237 1.22 26.67 6.57
C ASP A 237 2.43 27.50 6.97
N LYS A 238 2.45 28.08 8.18
CA LYS A 238 3.63 28.75 8.70
C LYS A 238 4.72 27.73 9.03
N GLN A 239 4.32 26.56 9.53
CA GLN A 239 5.23 25.45 9.78
C GLN A 239 5.45 24.56 8.53
N GLY A 240 4.69 24.76 7.46
CA GLY A 240 4.85 24.08 6.18
C GLY A 240 4.53 22.59 6.21
N GLY A 241 3.46 22.18 6.92
CA GLY A 241 3.12 20.77 6.98
C GLY A 241 1.73 20.43 7.54
N PHE A 242 1.37 19.16 7.37
CA PHE A 242 0.19 18.56 7.98
C PHE A 242 0.44 18.16 9.44
N ILE A 243 -0.58 18.27 10.27
CA ILE A 243 -0.62 17.71 11.62
C ILE A 243 -1.22 16.30 11.50
N VAL A 244 -0.45 15.29 11.90
CA VAL A 244 -0.79 13.88 11.69
C VAL A 244 -0.74 13.07 12.99
N GLN A 245 -1.52 12.00 13.02
CA GLN A 245 -1.48 10.96 14.04
C GLN A 245 -0.88 9.71 13.41
N ASP A 246 0.31 9.35 13.87
CA ASP A 246 1.03 8.17 13.42
C ASP A 246 0.85 7.04 14.44
N ALA A 247 0.15 5.97 14.05
CA ALA A 247 -0.14 4.87 14.96
C ALA A 247 1.09 4.03 15.34
N TYR A 248 2.19 4.13 14.59
CA TYR A 248 3.40 3.33 14.77
C TYR A 248 4.43 4.01 15.68
N LEU A 249 4.64 5.32 15.52
CA LEU A 249 5.70 6.06 16.21
C LEU A 249 5.44 6.27 17.72
N ILE A 250 6.54 6.46 18.47
CA ILE A 250 6.52 6.82 19.90
C ILE A 250 7.40 8.07 20.10
N PRO A 251 6.84 9.26 20.38
CA PRO A 251 5.41 9.58 20.36
C PRO A 251 4.86 9.64 18.93
N GLY A 252 3.58 9.27 18.74
CA GLY A 252 2.89 9.31 17.44
C GLY A 252 1.79 10.37 17.31
N LYS A 253 1.46 11.09 18.38
CA LYS A 253 0.35 12.06 18.41
C LYS A 253 0.78 13.45 17.94
N ASN A 254 -0.04 14.10 17.11
CA ASN A 254 0.10 15.50 16.67
C ASN A 254 1.49 15.82 16.09
N LEU A 255 2.03 14.91 15.28
CA LEU A 255 3.31 15.13 14.60
C LEU A 255 3.14 16.09 13.44
N LEU A 256 4.18 16.88 13.15
CA LEU A 256 4.23 17.71 11.95
C LEU A 256 4.90 16.93 10.82
N SER A 257 4.15 16.61 9.77
CA SER A 257 4.69 16.07 8.53
C SER A 257 4.82 17.20 7.52
N LYS A 258 6.07 17.57 7.16
CA LYS A 258 6.34 18.61 6.16
C LYS A 258 5.72 18.21 4.82
N TYR A 259 5.20 19.19 4.07
CA TYR A 259 4.43 18.91 2.85
C TYR A 259 5.22 18.14 1.80
N ASP A 260 6.50 18.43 1.63
CA ASP A 260 7.41 17.71 0.74
C ASP A 260 7.58 16.24 1.15
N ILE A 261 7.88 15.98 2.43
CA ILE A 261 8.03 14.62 2.98
C ILE A 261 6.70 13.85 2.95
N PHE A 262 5.59 14.56 3.15
CA PHE A 262 4.25 13.97 3.04
C PHE A 262 3.99 13.50 1.61
N VAL A 263 4.17 14.39 0.63
CA VAL A 263 3.96 14.12 -0.81
C VAL A 263 4.91 13.04 -1.32
N GLU A 264 6.19 13.08 -0.95
CA GLU A 264 7.18 12.06 -1.33
C GLU A 264 6.73 10.66 -0.93
N GLY A 265 6.30 10.49 0.33
CA GLY A 265 5.78 9.22 0.81
C GLY A 265 4.44 8.85 0.18
N TRP A 266 3.53 9.82 0.06
CA TRP A 266 2.17 9.62 -0.46
C TRP A 266 2.16 9.20 -1.94
N ARG A 267 3.13 9.69 -2.73
CA ARG A 267 3.32 9.30 -4.13
C ARG A 267 3.40 7.79 -4.28
N SER A 268 4.10 7.09 -3.39
CA SER A 268 4.26 5.64 -3.53
C SER A 268 2.95 4.84 -3.47
N PHE A 269 1.83 5.48 -3.08
CA PHE A 269 0.49 4.90 -3.02
C PHE A 269 -0.51 5.66 -3.90
N ASN A 270 -0.04 6.21 -5.02
CA ASN A 270 -0.85 6.91 -6.02
C ASN A 270 -1.74 8.02 -5.42
N TYR A 271 -1.22 8.72 -4.41
CA TYR A 271 -1.92 9.79 -3.73
C TYR A 271 -3.30 9.39 -3.19
N ILE A 272 -3.44 8.14 -2.71
CA ILE A 272 -4.70 7.63 -2.17
C ILE A 272 -5.10 8.36 -0.89
N PHE A 273 -6.34 8.78 -0.81
CA PHE A 273 -6.93 9.32 0.42
C PHE A 273 -8.28 8.67 0.70
N MET A 274 -8.64 8.66 1.98
CA MET A 274 -9.87 8.10 2.49
C MET A 274 -10.51 9.08 3.47
N VAL A 275 -11.83 9.20 3.39
CA VAL A 275 -12.64 10.03 4.29
C VAL A 275 -13.74 9.17 4.89
N VAL A 276 -13.78 9.13 6.22
CA VAL A 276 -14.88 8.52 7.00
C VAL A 276 -15.81 9.64 7.44
N TYR A 277 -17.13 9.45 7.33
CA TYR A 277 -18.14 10.44 7.67
C TYR A 277 -19.48 9.80 8.06
N PRO A 278 -20.29 10.46 8.90
CA PRO A 278 -21.66 10.01 9.17
C PRO A 278 -22.56 10.28 7.96
N LEU A 279 -23.57 9.43 7.75
CA LEU A 279 -24.51 9.57 6.62
C LEU A 279 -25.13 10.98 6.51
N ALA A 280 -25.44 11.62 7.64
CA ALA A 280 -25.98 12.98 7.68
C ALA A 280 -25.04 14.06 7.08
N LYS A 281 -23.76 13.73 6.84
CA LYS A 281 -22.72 14.60 6.28
C LYS A 281 -22.32 14.24 4.85
N GLU A 282 -22.96 13.24 4.25
CA GLU A 282 -22.59 12.72 2.94
C GLU A 282 -22.58 13.80 1.85
N GLN A 283 -23.62 14.63 1.79
CA GLN A 283 -23.70 15.70 0.80
C GLN A 283 -22.63 16.79 1.01
N ASP A 284 -22.26 17.07 2.27
CA ASP A 284 -21.15 18.00 2.58
C ASP A 284 -19.84 17.44 2.02
N VAL A 285 -19.58 16.14 2.20
CA VAL A 285 -18.38 15.46 1.68
C VAL A 285 -18.38 15.47 0.16
N TYR A 286 -19.48 15.13 -0.50
CA TYR A 286 -19.55 15.12 -1.97
C TYR A 286 -19.27 16.50 -2.56
N ALA A 287 -19.83 17.55 -1.95
CA ALA A 287 -19.56 18.93 -2.36
C ALA A 287 -18.07 19.31 -2.18
N LEU A 288 -17.42 18.86 -1.11
CA LEU A 288 -16.00 19.13 -0.85
C LEU A 288 -15.08 18.37 -1.82
N LEU A 289 -15.39 17.11 -2.10
CA LEU A 289 -14.68 16.29 -3.08
C LEU A 289 -14.76 16.90 -4.48
N GLY A 290 -15.87 17.56 -4.83
CA GLY A 290 -16.05 18.11 -6.16
C GLY A 290 -15.92 16.99 -7.19
N ASN A 291 -14.99 17.13 -8.15
CA ASN A 291 -14.83 16.12 -9.18
C ASN A 291 -14.32 14.76 -8.65
N TRP A 292 -13.59 14.71 -7.52
CA TRP A 292 -13.14 13.45 -6.93
C TRP A 292 -14.28 12.57 -6.44
N TYR A 293 -15.49 13.11 -6.30
CA TYR A 293 -16.67 12.30 -6.00
C TYR A 293 -16.91 11.25 -7.08
N ASP A 294 -16.79 11.64 -8.36
CA ASP A 294 -16.86 10.72 -9.49
C ASP A 294 -15.58 9.88 -9.55
N GLU A 295 -15.73 8.58 -9.33
CA GLU A 295 -14.62 7.62 -9.26
C GLU A 295 -13.81 7.61 -10.56
N LYS A 296 -14.50 7.57 -11.71
CA LYS A 296 -13.86 7.55 -13.01
C LYS A 296 -13.05 8.83 -13.26
N TRP A 297 -13.56 9.99 -12.87
CA TRP A 297 -12.81 11.24 -12.95
C TRP A 297 -11.57 11.20 -12.06
N ALA A 298 -11.69 10.72 -10.81
CA ALA A 298 -10.57 10.62 -9.88
C ALA A 298 -9.46 9.71 -10.44
N ASP A 299 -9.82 8.57 -11.03
CA ASP A 299 -8.86 7.64 -11.62
C ASP A 299 -8.22 8.21 -12.90
N GLN A 300 -8.99 8.93 -13.72
CA GLN A 300 -8.44 9.65 -14.88
C GLN A 300 -7.51 10.80 -14.45
N HIS A 301 -7.84 11.47 -13.36
CA HIS A 301 -7.00 12.53 -12.79
C HIS A 301 -5.69 11.95 -12.25
N ALA A 302 -5.74 10.86 -11.49
CA ALA A 302 -4.56 10.12 -11.03
C ALA A 302 -3.69 9.67 -12.20
N LEU A 303 -4.28 9.04 -13.23
CA LEU A 303 -3.56 8.68 -14.45
C LEU A 303 -2.91 9.90 -15.14
N GLY A 304 -3.56 11.06 -15.07
CA GLY A 304 -3.03 12.33 -15.57
C GLY A 304 -1.75 12.76 -14.84
N ILE A 305 -1.73 12.66 -13.52
CA ILE A 305 -0.55 12.91 -12.67
C ILE A 305 0.56 11.92 -13.04
N ASP A 306 0.24 10.63 -13.08
CA ASP A 306 1.19 9.56 -13.38
C ASP A 306 1.88 9.77 -14.74
N ASN A 307 1.10 10.14 -15.77
CA ASN A 307 1.63 10.41 -17.11
C ASN A 307 2.59 11.61 -17.17
N GLN A 308 2.52 12.55 -16.23
CA GLN A 308 3.51 13.62 -16.11
C GLN A 308 4.73 13.15 -15.33
N GLU A 309 4.53 12.47 -14.20
CA GLU A 309 5.62 12.01 -13.34
C GLU A 309 6.54 11.00 -14.02
N VAL A 310 6.00 10.06 -14.81
CA VAL A 310 6.84 9.09 -15.56
C VAL A 310 7.79 9.73 -16.58
N LYS A 311 7.56 11.00 -16.96
CA LYS A 311 8.43 11.74 -17.90
C LYS A 311 9.58 12.47 -17.20
N THR A 312 9.46 12.75 -15.90
CA THR A 312 10.34 13.67 -15.19
C THR A 312 11.10 13.00 -14.04
N LEU A 313 10.49 12.01 -13.38
CA LEU A 313 11.08 11.33 -12.24
C LEU A 313 12.09 10.28 -12.68
N THR A 314 13.04 9.95 -11.79
CA THR A 314 14.11 8.98 -12.03
C THR A 314 14.29 8.06 -10.82
N GLY A 315 15.05 6.97 -10.98
CA GLY A 315 15.37 6.04 -9.90
C GLY A 315 14.12 5.48 -9.20
N LEU A 316 14.11 5.54 -7.86
CA LEU A 316 13.03 5.00 -7.04
C LEU A 316 11.70 5.76 -7.25
N GLU A 317 11.76 7.07 -7.49
CA GLU A 317 10.54 7.85 -7.75
C GLU A 317 9.93 7.49 -9.11
N ALA A 318 10.76 7.22 -10.13
CA ALA A 318 10.27 6.69 -11.41
C ALA A 318 9.61 5.31 -11.25
N PHE A 319 10.17 4.45 -10.40
CA PHE A 319 9.53 3.17 -10.08
C PHE A 319 8.11 3.39 -9.55
N PHE A 320 7.93 4.28 -8.56
CA PHE A 320 6.61 4.57 -8.01
C PHE A 320 5.68 5.21 -9.03
N ALA A 321 6.15 6.15 -9.86
CA ALA A 321 5.31 6.77 -10.90
C ALA A 321 4.81 5.75 -11.94
N TRP A 322 5.67 4.83 -12.39
CA TRP A 322 5.24 3.76 -13.31
C TRP A 322 4.31 2.75 -12.64
N PHE A 323 4.55 2.44 -11.37
CA PHE A 323 3.67 1.58 -10.60
C PHE A 323 2.28 2.22 -10.44
N ASN A 324 2.22 3.50 -10.07
CA ASN A 324 0.97 4.26 -9.98
C ASN A 324 0.24 4.32 -11.32
N LYS A 325 0.96 4.55 -12.43
CA LYS A 325 0.37 4.51 -13.76
C LYS A 325 -0.34 3.19 -14.03
N GLY A 326 0.30 2.07 -13.68
CA GLY A 326 -0.31 0.74 -13.74
C GLY A 326 -1.55 0.63 -12.85
N THR A 327 -1.48 1.13 -11.61
CA THR A 327 -2.60 1.17 -10.67
C THR A 327 -3.78 1.97 -11.22
N SER A 328 -3.55 3.17 -11.75
CA SER A 328 -4.59 4.03 -12.33
C SER A 328 -5.26 3.37 -13.55
N HIS A 329 -4.47 2.71 -14.42
CA HIS A 329 -5.04 1.90 -15.51
C HIS A 329 -5.88 0.72 -14.99
N VAL A 330 -5.47 0.06 -13.90
CA VAL A 330 -6.27 -1.02 -13.27
C VAL A 330 -7.61 -0.48 -12.77
N GLN A 331 -7.65 0.67 -12.09
CA GLN A 331 -8.90 1.28 -11.63
C GLN A 331 -9.83 1.63 -12.81
N LEU A 332 -9.27 2.07 -13.93
CA LEU A 332 -9.99 2.33 -15.16
C LEU A 332 -10.37 1.06 -15.96
N LEU A 333 -10.07 -0.13 -15.46
CA LEU A 333 -10.25 -1.43 -16.12
C LEU A 333 -9.47 -1.56 -17.45
N GLN A 334 -8.40 -0.79 -17.61
CA GLN A 334 -7.53 -0.74 -18.79
C GLN A 334 -6.36 -1.72 -18.63
N TYR A 335 -6.66 -3.01 -18.43
CA TYR A 335 -5.64 -4.01 -18.05
C TYR A 335 -4.51 -4.21 -19.08
N ASN A 336 -4.82 -4.04 -20.37
CA ASN A 336 -3.82 -4.12 -21.44
C ASN A 336 -2.83 -2.95 -21.42
N ASP A 337 -3.21 -1.78 -20.89
CA ASP A 337 -2.32 -0.64 -20.69
C ASP A 337 -1.62 -0.70 -19.32
N ALA A 338 -2.29 -1.28 -18.32
CA ALA A 338 -1.74 -1.47 -16.99
C ALA A 338 -0.53 -2.42 -16.98
N ALA A 339 -0.63 -3.55 -17.68
CA ALA A 339 0.43 -4.56 -17.72
C ALA A 339 1.80 -4.01 -18.18
N PRO A 340 1.91 -3.31 -19.34
CA PRO A 340 3.19 -2.72 -19.75
C PRO A 340 3.66 -1.58 -18.83
N ALA A 341 2.76 -0.85 -18.16
CA ALA A 341 3.18 0.13 -17.16
C ALA A 341 3.86 -0.53 -15.95
N PHE A 342 3.33 -1.67 -15.49
CA PHE A 342 3.97 -2.48 -14.45
C PHE A 342 5.25 -3.16 -14.93
N ASP A 343 5.32 -3.62 -16.19
CA ASP A 343 6.56 -4.16 -16.76
C ASP A 343 7.68 -3.12 -16.68
N GLN A 344 7.39 -1.88 -17.07
CA GLN A 344 8.33 -0.76 -16.97
C GLN A 344 8.73 -0.46 -15.52
N ALA A 345 7.77 -0.50 -14.58
CA ALA A 345 8.07 -0.36 -13.15
C ALA A 345 9.06 -1.44 -12.68
N PHE A 346 8.79 -2.72 -12.98
CA PHE A 346 9.67 -3.82 -12.59
C PHE A 346 11.03 -3.80 -13.29
N SER A 347 11.10 -3.33 -14.54
CA SER A 347 12.36 -3.08 -15.22
C SER A 347 13.19 -2.03 -14.48
N ILE A 348 12.59 -0.90 -14.08
CA ILE A 348 13.27 0.12 -13.28
C ILE A 348 13.71 -0.48 -11.93
N TYR A 349 12.81 -1.22 -11.27
CA TYR A 349 13.10 -1.89 -9.99
C TYR A 349 14.36 -2.78 -10.07
N ALA A 350 14.52 -3.53 -11.16
CA ALA A 350 15.70 -4.39 -11.39
C ALA A 350 17.01 -3.59 -11.47
N THR A 351 16.96 -2.33 -11.92
CA THR A 351 18.13 -1.44 -11.99
C THR A 351 18.45 -0.74 -10.68
N LEU A 352 17.51 -0.67 -9.73
CA LEU A 352 17.77 -0.11 -8.41
C LEU A 352 18.85 -0.92 -7.69
N GLY A 353 19.73 -0.26 -6.94
CA GLY A 353 20.79 -0.92 -6.19
C GLY A 353 20.22 -1.87 -5.13
N SER A 354 20.93 -2.97 -4.90
CA SER A 354 20.60 -3.92 -3.83
C SER A 354 20.95 -3.39 -2.44
N ASP A 355 21.72 -2.30 -2.33
CA ASP A 355 22.07 -1.70 -1.05
C ASP A 355 20.80 -1.40 -0.24
N ASP A 356 20.88 -1.63 1.07
CA ASP A 356 19.79 -1.85 2.02
C ASP A 356 18.64 -0.84 2.04
N LYS A 357 18.74 0.28 1.32
CA LYS A 357 17.78 1.39 1.32
C LYS A 357 17.18 1.77 -0.03
N GLN A 358 17.45 1.06 -1.14
CA GLN A 358 16.95 1.50 -2.45
C GLN A 358 15.71 0.73 -2.93
N ARG A 359 15.59 -0.56 -2.61
CA ARG A 359 14.53 -1.40 -3.17
C ARG A 359 13.32 -1.55 -2.23
N PRO A 360 12.11 -1.15 -2.65
CA PRO A 360 10.88 -1.37 -1.90
C PRO A 360 10.37 -2.81 -2.08
N TYR A 361 11.10 -3.81 -1.56
CA TYR A 361 10.75 -5.23 -1.73
C TYR A 361 9.38 -5.63 -1.15
N ARG A 362 8.81 -4.82 -0.26
CA ARG A 362 7.47 -4.99 0.28
C ARG A 362 6.38 -4.36 -0.57
N MET A 363 6.67 -3.83 -1.76
CA MET A 363 5.67 -3.17 -2.61
C MET A 363 4.44 -4.05 -2.83
N MET A 364 4.67 -5.32 -3.18
CA MET A 364 3.60 -6.32 -3.40
C MET A 364 2.89 -6.78 -2.12
N TRP A 365 3.36 -6.37 -0.94
CA TRP A 365 2.66 -6.64 0.33
C TRP A 365 1.55 -5.62 0.55
N TYR A 366 1.70 -4.41 0.00
CA TYR A 366 0.79 -3.30 0.22
C TYR A 366 -0.04 -2.95 -1.02
N GLN A 367 0.43 -3.30 -2.23
CA GLN A 367 -0.27 -3.04 -3.48
C GLN A 367 -0.24 -4.25 -4.40
N THR A 368 -1.43 -4.76 -4.73
CA THR A 368 -1.63 -6.03 -5.45
C THR A 368 -2.13 -5.86 -6.88
N TRP A 369 -2.27 -4.61 -7.33
CA TRP A 369 -2.73 -4.24 -8.67
C TRP A 369 -1.99 -4.91 -9.84
N PRO A 370 -0.68 -5.23 -9.77
CA PRO A 370 -0.02 -5.99 -10.82
C PRO A 370 -0.65 -7.36 -11.09
N TYR A 371 -1.19 -8.04 -10.07
CA TYR A 371 -1.87 -9.33 -10.27
C TYR A 371 -3.13 -9.17 -11.12
N TRP A 372 -3.93 -8.12 -10.87
CA TRP A 372 -5.10 -7.79 -11.66
C TRP A 372 -4.72 -7.52 -13.12
N ALA A 373 -3.72 -6.65 -13.32
CA ALA A 373 -3.26 -6.27 -14.66
C ALA A 373 -2.82 -7.48 -15.48
N TYR A 374 -1.94 -8.34 -14.93
CA TYR A 374 -1.46 -9.52 -15.66
C TYR A 374 -2.56 -10.57 -15.82
N TYR A 375 -3.41 -10.80 -14.82
CA TYR A 375 -4.47 -11.80 -14.94
C TYR A 375 -5.51 -11.42 -16.01
N TYR A 376 -6.05 -10.21 -15.95
CA TYR A 376 -7.11 -9.77 -16.87
C TYR A 376 -6.60 -9.43 -18.28
N SER A 377 -5.28 -9.30 -18.47
CA SER A 377 -4.66 -9.25 -19.81
C SER A 377 -4.24 -10.64 -20.34
N GLY A 378 -4.56 -11.73 -19.63
CA GLY A 378 -4.26 -13.10 -20.05
C GLY A 378 -2.81 -13.56 -19.80
N ARG A 379 -2.01 -12.77 -19.08
CA ARG A 379 -0.62 -13.06 -18.73
C ARG A 379 -0.54 -13.90 -17.44
N TYR A 380 -1.20 -15.05 -17.44
CA TYR A 380 -1.32 -15.90 -16.25
C TYR A 380 0.03 -16.41 -15.70
N GLN A 381 0.99 -16.70 -16.59
CA GLN A 381 2.32 -17.13 -16.16
C GLN A 381 3.06 -16.02 -15.39
N ASP A 382 2.91 -14.76 -15.81
CA ASP A 382 3.48 -13.62 -15.08
C ASP A 382 2.85 -13.44 -13.69
N VAL A 383 1.56 -13.75 -13.53
CA VAL A 383 0.91 -13.78 -12.20
C VAL A 383 1.55 -14.85 -11.32
N VAL A 384 1.78 -16.05 -11.85
CA VAL A 384 2.44 -17.15 -11.12
C VAL A 384 3.86 -16.77 -10.72
N ASP A 385 4.63 -16.21 -11.64
CA ASP A 385 6.05 -15.87 -11.43
C ASP A 385 6.21 -14.68 -10.46
N LEU A 386 5.34 -13.67 -10.56
CA LEU A 386 5.28 -12.58 -9.60
C LEU A 386 4.90 -13.09 -8.21
N ALA A 387 3.88 -13.94 -8.10
CA ALA A 387 3.46 -14.49 -6.82
C ALA A 387 4.54 -15.38 -6.19
N ASN A 388 5.23 -16.20 -6.99
CA ASN A 388 6.35 -17.01 -6.52
C ASN A 388 7.53 -16.15 -6.05
N THR A 389 7.84 -15.06 -6.76
CA THR A 389 8.87 -14.11 -6.34
C THR A 389 8.47 -13.46 -5.00
N THR A 390 7.23 -12.99 -4.89
CA THR A 390 6.70 -12.38 -3.68
C THR A 390 6.74 -13.35 -2.49
N LEU A 391 6.17 -14.55 -2.63
CA LEU A 391 6.02 -15.54 -1.55
C LEU A 391 7.31 -16.26 -1.15
N TYR A 392 8.28 -16.38 -2.07
CA TYR A 392 9.49 -17.18 -1.84
C TYR A 392 10.80 -16.39 -1.95
N LYS A 393 10.78 -15.11 -2.31
CA LYS A 393 12.00 -14.28 -2.33
C LYS A 393 11.87 -13.03 -1.45
N THR A 394 10.69 -12.44 -1.31
CA THR A 394 10.52 -11.19 -0.55
C THR A 394 10.14 -11.39 0.92
N ILE A 395 9.58 -12.55 1.28
CA ILE A 395 9.09 -12.86 2.63
C ILE A 395 9.68 -14.18 3.16
N ALA A 396 9.90 -14.29 4.48
CA ALA A 396 10.48 -15.50 5.08
C ALA A 396 9.49 -16.69 5.10
N LYS A 397 8.21 -16.40 5.26
CA LYS A 397 7.12 -17.38 5.28
C LYS A 397 6.06 -16.94 4.27
N PRO A 398 5.59 -17.83 3.38
CA PRO A 398 4.63 -17.49 2.33
C PRO A 398 3.23 -17.30 2.94
N THR A 399 2.92 -16.09 3.40
CA THR A 399 1.67 -15.79 4.13
C THR A 399 0.82 -14.70 3.49
N LEU A 400 1.27 -14.11 2.38
CA LEU A 400 0.56 -13.02 1.70
C LEU A 400 -0.64 -13.59 0.92
N GLU A 401 -1.82 -13.38 1.48
CA GLU A 401 -3.10 -13.93 1.10
C GLU A 401 -3.49 -13.60 -0.35
N GLU A 402 -3.29 -12.36 -0.81
CA GLU A 402 -3.60 -11.97 -2.19
C GLU A 402 -2.65 -12.67 -3.15
N SER A 403 -1.37 -12.78 -2.79
CA SER A 403 -0.39 -13.49 -3.63
C SER A 403 -0.73 -14.97 -3.75
N LEU A 404 -1.24 -15.59 -2.68
CA LEU A 404 -1.72 -16.98 -2.71
C LEU A 404 -2.99 -17.12 -3.57
N TYR A 405 -3.95 -16.20 -3.41
CA TYR A 405 -5.22 -16.17 -4.14
C TYR A 405 -4.99 -16.02 -5.64
N TRP A 406 -4.27 -14.98 -6.06
CA TRP A 406 -4.00 -14.70 -7.48
C TRP A 406 -3.20 -15.80 -8.15
N ARG A 407 -2.24 -16.41 -7.45
CA ARG A 407 -1.51 -17.57 -7.96
C ARG A 407 -2.44 -18.77 -8.19
N GLY A 408 -3.38 -19.02 -7.27
CA GLY A 408 -4.38 -20.07 -7.43
C GLY A 408 -5.29 -19.84 -8.64
N LEU A 409 -5.78 -18.61 -8.82
CA LEU A 409 -6.57 -18.24 -10.00
C LEU A 409 -5.77 -18.41 -11.30
N ALA A 410 -4.49 -18.03 -11.31
CA ALA A 410 -3.63 -18.18 -12.48
C ALA A 410 -3.33 -19.64 -12.81
N TYR A 411 -3.09 -20.49 -11.80
CA TYR A 411 -2.96 -21.93 -12.01
C TYR A 411 -4.22 -22.53 -12.62
N LEU A 412 -5.40 -22.16 -12.11
CA LEU A 412 -6.67 -22.60 -12.67
C LEU A 412 -6.82 -22.16 -14.14
N ALA A 413 -6.50 -20.90 -14.46
CA ALA A 413 -6.55 -20.38 -15.83
C ALA A 413 -5.57 -21.09 -16.78
N LEU A 414 -4.43 -21.56 -16.26
CA LEU A 414 -3.44 -22.37 -16.99
C LEU A 414 -3.81 -23.86 -17.06
N GLY A 415 -4.96 -24.28 -16.50
CA GLY A 415 -5.37 -25.68 -16.46
C GLY A 415 -4.60 -26.54 -15.44
N GLN A 416 -3.83 -25.92 -14.55
CA GLN A 416 -3.09 -26.60 -13.48
C GLN A 416 -4.00 -26.77 -12.26
N THR A 417 -4.60 -27.96 -12.12
CA THR A 417 -5.60 -28.28 -11.08
C THR A 417 -5.08 -29.20 -9.97
N GLY A 418 -3.76 -29.22 -9.76
CA GLY A 418 -3.05 -30.14 -8.86
C GLY A 418 -3.01 -29.70 -7.39
#